data_AF-A0A0S2SGK6-F1
#
_entry.id   AF-A0A0S2SGK6-F1
#
_cell.length_a   1.000
_cell.length_b   1.000
_cell.length_c   1.000
_cell.angle_alpha   90.00
_cell.angle_beta   90.00
_cell.angle_gamma   90.00
#
_symmetry.space_group_name_H-M   'P 1'
#
loop_
_entity.id
_entity.type
_entity.pdbx_description
1 polymer ?
#
loop_
_entity_poly.entity_id
_entity_poly.type
_entity_poly.pdbx_seq_one_letter_code
_entity_poly.pdbx_strand_id
1 'polypeptide(L)'
;MLDQRYGAFREAEARLTIPEGTDLASLEQLFEQREQLRRQRFSPAEQEQLFADERRQEQWTLRRKALQQASPEEQAVLQESLEVWLSEQPEWFQRSVENGRVLERLRQHQEDRQWQLEQLGPEAADRLAELKQNQQAFDKQLQGYLKERAALSDDQRIAQQQSLLEHWFPESQWRRVEALTRITQE
;
A
#
# COMPACT_ATOMS: atom_id res chain seq x y z
N MET A 1 33.59 4.33 -0.29
CA MET A 1 33.47 5.64 -0.98
C MET A 1 32.04 5.88 -1.48
N LEU A 2 31.44 4.97 -2.26
CA LEU A 2 30.04 5.12 -2.70
C LEU A 2 29.03 5.03 -1.53
N ASP A 3 29.20 4.06 -0.64
CA ASP A 3 28.30 3.89 0.53
C ASP A 3 28.31 5.09 1.48
N GLN A 4 29.45 5.74 1.66
CA GLN A 4 29.57 6.96 2.47
C GLN A 4 28.86 8.15 1.79
N ARG A 5 28.99 8.29 0.48
CA ARG A 5 28.25 9.32 -0.31
C ARG A 5 26.75 9.05 -0.28
N TYR A 6 26.35 7.79 -0.34
CA TYR A 6 24.96 7.37 -0.21
C TYR A 6 24.39 7.64 1.19
N GLY A 7 25.12 7.30 2.25
CA GLY A 7 24.74 7.65 3.62
C GLY A 7 24.57 9.16 3.82
N ALA A 8 25.55 9.95 3.37
CA ALA A 8 25.47 11.41 3.42
C ALA A 8 24.33 11.99 2.56
N PHE A 9 23.99 11.34 1.44
CA PHE A 9 22.81 11.70 0.65
C PHE A 9 21.52 11.47 1.45
N ARG A 10 21.35 10.30 2.09
CA ARG A 10 20.17 10.00 2.91
C ARG A 10 20.00 10.96 4.09
N GLU A 11 21.09 11.35 4.74
CA GLU A 11 21.06 12.36 5.79
C GLU A 11 20.64 13.75 5.27
N ALA A 12 21.13 14.14 4.09
CA ALA A 12 20.75 15.41 3.47
C ALA A 12 19.29 15.39 2.99
N GLU A 13 18.84 14.27 2.44
CA GLU A 13 17.46 14.04 2.00
C GLU A 13 16.48 14.12 3.18
N ALA A 14 16.82 13.53 4.33
CA ALA A 14 16.01 13.59 5.55
C ALA A 14 15.85 15.02 6.13
N ARG A 15 16.70 15.96 5.69
CA ARG A 15 16.65 17.37 6.10
C ARG A 15 15.96 18.26 5.07
N LEU A 16 15.52 17.71 3.94
CA LEU A 16 14.74 18.48 2.97
C LEU A 16 13.45 18.98 3.63
N THR A 17 13.11 20.23 3.36
CA THR A 17 11.85 20.80 3.79
C THR A 17 10.72 20.06 3.07
N ILE A 18 9.93 19.32 3.82
CA ILE A 18 8.71 18.69 3.31
C ILE A 18 7.68 19.81 3.15
N PRO A 19 7.16 20.05 1.94
CA PRO A 19 6.08 21.01 1.73
C PRO A 19 4.86 20.62 2.58
N GLU A 20 4.14 21.62 3.10
CA GLU A 20 2.90 21.38 3.87
C GLU A 20 1.76 20.83 2.98
N GLY A 21 1.84 21.09 1.67
CA GLY A 21 0.89 20.63 0.67
C GLY A 21 1.26 19.28 0.06
N THR A 22 0.23 18.54 -0.36
CA THR A 22 0.37 17.32 -1.19
C THR A 22 -0.07 17.56 -2.64
N ASP A 23 -0.20 18.81 -3.05
CA ASP A 23 -0.53 19.21 -4.42
C ASP A 23 0.63 18.94 -5.39
N LEU A 24 0.36 19.05 -6.70
CA LEU A 24 1.37 18.81 -7.73
C LEU A 24 2.60 19.71 -7.56
N ALA A 25 2.42 21.01 -7.38
CA ALA A 25 3.52 21.97 -7.31
C ALA A 25 4.43 21.69 -6.10
N SER A 26 3.83 21.36 -4.96
CA SER A 26 4.54 20.93 -3.76
C SER A 26 5.38 19.67 -4.03
N LEU A 27 4.81 18.65 -4.68
CA LEU A 27 5.54 17.43 -5.01
C LEU A 27 6.66 17.66 -6.03
N GLU A 28 6.42 18.48 -7.05
CA GLU A 28 7.44 18.87 -8.04
C GLU A 28 8.63 19.55 -7.36
N GLN A 29 8.36 20.50 -6.46
CA GLN A 29 9.41 21.18 -5.70
C GLN A 29 10.21 20.22 -4.83
N LEU A 30 9.56 19.25 -4.16
CA LEU A 30 10.24 18.26 -3.33
C LEU A 30 11.14 17.36 -4.19
N PHE A 31 10.62 16.82 -5.29
CA PHE A 31 11.38 15.90 -6.15
C PHE A 31 12.50 16.59 -6.91
N GLU A 32 12.33 17.85 -7.30
CA GLU A 32 13.41 18.66 -7.87
C GLU A 32 14.54 18.90 -6.86
N GLN A 33 14.22 19.19 -5.59
CA GLN A 33 15.25 19.31 -4.54
C GLN A 33 16.01 17.99 -4.34
N ARG A 34 15.31 16.84 -4.35
CA ARG A 34 15.95 15.51 -4.29
C ARG A 34 16.88 15.29 -5.48
N GLU A 35 16.43 15.63 -6.69
CA GLU A 35 17.21 15.51 -7.91
C GLU A 35 18.47 16.40 -7.88
N GLN A 36 18.37 17.62 -7.36
CA GLN A 36 19.54 18.49 -7.17
C GLN A 36 20.55 17.88 -6.18
N LEU A 37 20.08 17.30 -5.08
CA LEU A 37 20.97 16.57 -4.15
C LEU A 37 21.67 15.38 -4.81
N ARG A 38 20.96 14.65 -5.69
CA ARG A 38 21.54 13.54 -6.48
C ARG A 38 22.62 14.07 -7.41
N ARG A 39 22.34 15.11 -8.19
CA ARG A 39 23.29 15.71 -9.16
C ARG A 39 24.54 16.29 -8.53
N GLN A 40 24.42 16.86 -7.32
CA GLN A 40 25.56 17.38 -6.58
C GLN A 40 26.51 16.27 -6.11
N ARG A 41 25.99 15.07 -5.86
CA ARG A 41 26.72 14.01 -5.17
C ARG A 41 27.08 12.82 -6.04
N PHE A 42 26.39 12.58 -7.15
CA PHE A 42 26.53 11.38 -7.98
C PHE A 42 26.71 11.74 -9.46
N SER A 43 27.57 10.98 -10.15
CA SER A 43 27.69 11.04 -11.60
C SER A 43 26.42 10.53 -12.29
N PRO A 44 26.16 10.87 -13.56
CA PRO A 44 24.98 10.38 -14.28
C PRO A 44 24.84 8.85 -14.29
N ALA A 45 25.95 8.12 -14.41
CA ALA A 45 25.94 6.65 -14.38
C ALA A 45 25.58 6.10 -12.99
N GLU A 46 26.14 6.70 -11.92
CA GLU A 46 25.77 6.33 -10.54
C GLU A 46 24.30 6.68 -10.25
N GLN A 47 23.78 7.77 -10.81
CA GLN A 47 22.38 8.14 -10.64
C GLN A 47 21.43 7.14 -11.27
N GLU A 48 21.76 6.68 -12.48
CA GLU A 48 20.99 5.63 -13.16
C GLU A 48 21.03 4.33 -12.36
N GLN A 49 22.20 3.93 -11.87
CA GLN A 49 22.35 2.70 -11.10
C GLN A 49 21.62 2.73 -9.75
N LEU A 50 21.65 3.86 -9.04
CA LEU A 50 21.16 3.95 -7.66
C LEU A 50 19.72 4.46 -7.53
N PHE A 51 19.26 5.28 -8.48
CA PHE A 51 18.00 6.04 -8.32
C PHE A 51 17.05 5.91 -9.52
N ALA A 52 17.32 5.07 -10.52
CA ALA A 52 16.40 4.90 -11.65
C ALA A 52 14.98 4.52 -11.20
N ASP A 53 14.87 3.58 -10.28
CA ASP A 53 13.56 3.10 -9.82
C ASP A 53 12.83 4.12 -8.95
N GLU A 54 13.55 4.81 -8.06
CA GLU A 54 12.98 5.90 -7.27
C GLU A 54 12.48 7.03 -8.18
N ARG A 55 13.29 7.46 -9.16
CA ARG A 55 12.89 8.49 -10.14
C ARG A 55 11.68 8.05 -10.95
N ARG A 56 11.58 6.77 -11.31
CA ARG A 56 10.40 6.24 -12.01
C ARG A 56 9.15 6.36 -11.14
N GLN A 57 9.23 6.03 -9.86
CA GLN A 57 8.11 6.16 -8.92
C GLN A 57 7.72 7.63 -8.69
N GLU A 58 8.71 8.54 -8.59
CA GLU A 58 8.49 9.99 -8.50
C GLU A 58 7.74 10.50 -9.73
N GLN A 59 8.21 10.16 -10.93
CA GLN A 59 7.57 10.56 -12.19
C GLN A 59 6.15 10.01 -12.33
N TRP A 60 5.94 8.74 -11.96
CA TRP A 60 4.61 8.15 -11.91
C TRP A 60 3.68 8.91 -10.95
N THR A 61 4.19 9.30 -9.79
CA THR A 61 3.43 10.05 -8.77
C THR A 61 3.03 11.43 -9.29
N LEU A 62 3.99 12.18 -9.87
CA LEU A 62 3.73 13.50 -10.45
C LEU A 62 2.68 13.44 -11.56
N ARG A 63 2.83 12.50 -12.50
CA ARG A 63 1.90 12.37 -13.63
C ARG A 63 0.48 12.01 -13.17
N ARG A 64 0.34 11.11 -12.19
CA ARG A 64 -0.97 10.81 -11.60
C ARG A 64 -1.56 12.01 -10.86
N LYS A 65 -0.73 12.77 -10.14
CA LYS A 65 -1.18 13.96 -9.44
C LYS A 65 -1.64 15.05 -10.42
N ALA A 66 -0.91 15.24 -11.51
CA ALA A 66 -1.29 16.13 -12.60
C ALA A 66 -2.65 15.76 -13.18
N LEU A 67 -2.88 14.48 -13.48
CA LEU A 67 -4.19 13.99 -13.92
C LEU A 67 -5.33 14.29 -12.95
N GLN A 68 -5.10 14.10 -11.65
CA GLN A 68 -6.11 14.36 -10.62
C GLN A 68 -6.46 15.85 -10.47
N GLN A 69 -5.52 16.74 -10.77
CA GLN A 69 -5.68 18.19 -10.60
C GLN A 69 -6.00 18.91 -11.91
N ALA A 70 -5.89 18.23 -13.05
CA ALA A 70 -6.16 18.78 -14.36
C ALA A 70 -7.67 18.99 -14.60
N SER A 71 -7.98 19.98 -15.43
CA SER A 71 -9.34 20.19 -15.92
C SER A 71 -9.82 19.01 -16.77
N PRO A 72 -11.14 18.79 -16.92
CA PRO A 72 -11.67 17.69 -17.73
C PRO A 72 -11.15 17.68 -19.18
N GLU A 73 -10.87 18.86 -19.75
CA GLU A 73 -10.33 19.01 -21.10
C GLU A 73 -8.88 18.52 -21.20
N GLU A 74 -8.07 18.78 -20.18
CA GLU A 74 -6.65 18.39 -20.12
C GLU A 74 -6.46 16.92 -19.73
N GLN A 75 -7.40 16.33 -18.99
CA GLN A 75 -7.30 14.97 -18.49
C GLN A 75 -7.12 13.94 -19.61
N ALA A 76 -7.83 14.09 -20.75
CA ALA A 76 -7.70 13.16 -21.87
C ALA A 76 -6.28 13.15 -22.45
N VAL A 77 -5.70 14.34 -22.65
CA VAL A 77 -4.34 14.52 -23.19
C VAL A 77 -3.30 13.98 -22.21
N LEU A 78 -3.44 14.31 -20.92
CA LEU A 78 -2.53 13.82 -19.89
C LEU A 78 -2.61 12.31 -19.73
N GLN A 79 -3.79 11.72 -19.89
CA GLN A 79 -3.99 10.28 -19.77
C GLN A 79 -3.28 9.55 -20.90
N GLU A 80 -3.45 10.02 -22.14
CA GLU A 80 -2.72 9.48 -23.29
C GLU A 80 -1.20 9.60 -23.08
N SER A 81 -0.73 10.77 -22.63
CA SER A 81 0.70 10.98 -22.34
C SER A 81 1.24 10.04 -21.26
N LEU A 82 0.41 9.70 -20.28
CA LEU A 82 0.75 8.79 -19.20
C LEU A 82 0.87 7.35 -19.71
N GLU A 83 -0.05 6.90 -20.55
CA GLU A 83 0.00 5.54 -21.13
C GLU A 83 1.20 5.38 -22.07
N VAL A 84 1.51 6.41 -22.88
CA VAL A 84 2.72 6.40 -23.73
C VAL A 84 3.96 6.27 -22.86
N TRP A 85 4.11 7.13 -21.84
CA TRP A 85 5.24 7.05 -20.91
C TRP A 85 5.33 5.70 -20.19
N LEU A 86 4.19 5.12 -19.79
CA LEU A 86 4.13 3.82 -19.12
C LEU A 86 4.62 2.69 -20.04
N SER A 87 4.28 2.75 -21.33
CA SER A 87 4.71 1.76 -22.33
C SER A 87 6.24 1.71 -22.53
N GLU A 88 6.93 2.81 -22.24
CA GLU A 88 8.39 2.93 -22.30
C GLU A 88 9.08 2.43 -21.01
N GLN A 89 8.34 2.13 -19.95
CA GLN A 89 8.90 1.64 -18.69
C GLN A 89 9.24 0.15 -18.74
N PRO A 90 10.11 -0.36 -17.85
CA PRO A 90 10.37 -1.80 -17.76
C PRO A 90 9.11 -2.62 -17.46
N GLU A 91 9.05 -3.84 -17.98
CA GLU A 91 7.89 -4.74 -17.86
C GLU A 91 7.43 -4.92 -16.41
N TRP A 92 8.37 -5.09 -15.47
CA TRP A 92 8.05 -5.27 -14.05
C TRP A 92 7.29 -4.05 -13.48
N PHE A 93 7.59 -2.85 -13.95
CA PHE A 93 6.94 -1.62 -13.49
C PHE A 93 5.54 -1.51 -14.07
N GLN A 94 5.40 -1.78 -15.37
CA GLN A 94 4.09 -1.84 -16.04
C GLN A 94 3.18 -2.84 -15.33
N ARG A 95 3.71 -4.03 -15.02
CA ARG A 95 2.96 -5.07 -14.29
C ARG A 95 2.59 -4.65 -12.88
N SER A 96 3.47 -3.95 -12.17
CA SER A 96 3.15 -3.40 -10.84
C SER A 96 2.00 -2.40 -10.90
N VAL A 97 2.00 -1.51 -11.92
CA VAL A 97 0.92 -0.55 -12.13
C VAL A 97 -0.39 -1.25 -12.47
N GLU A 98 -0.37 -2.23 -13.37
CA GLU A 98 -1.58 -2.98 -13.75
C GLU A 98 -2.15 -3.78 -12.57
N ASN A 99 -1.30 -4.44 -11.78
CA ASN A 99 -1.74 -5.11 -10.56
C ASN A 99 -2.43 -4.13 -9.60
N GLY A 100 -1.89 -2.91 -9.44
CA GLY A 100 -2.52 -1.85 -8.65
C GLY A 100 -3.90 -1.47 -9.17
N ARG A 101 -4.05 -1.28 -10.50
CA ARG A 101 -5.34 -0.99 -11.16
C ARG A 101 -6.35 -2.12 -10.98
N VAL A 102 -5.91 -3.37 -11.06
CA VAL A 102 -6.77 -4.55 -10.81
C VAL A 102 -7.26 -4.55 -9.36
N LEU A 103 -6.39 -4.31 -8.39
CA LEU A 103 -6.77 -4.26 -6.98
C LEU A 103 -7.73 -3.10 -6.66
N GLU A 104 -7.54 -1.95 -7.28
CA GLU A 104 -8.44 -0.81 -7.13
C GLU A 104 -9.84 -1.13 -7.68
N ARG A 105 -9.94 -1.70 -8.88
CA ARG A 105 -11.21 -2.15 -9.45
C ARG A 105 -11.86 -3.26 -8.63
N LEU A 106 -11.07 -4.23 -8.17
CA LEU A 106 -11.57 -5.30 -7.29
C LEU A 106 -12.17 -4.74 -6.00
N ARG A 107 -11.63 -3.66 -5.44
CA ARG A 107 -12.20 -3.00 -4.26
C ARG A 107 -13.58 -2.40 -4.55
N GLN A 108 -13.79 -1.88 -5.75
CA GLN A 108 -15.07 -1.31 -6.18
C GLN A 108 -16.11 -2.40 -6.51
N HIS A 109 -15.65 -3.56 -6.98
CA HIS A 109 -16.47 -4.70 -7.41
C HIS A 109 -16.31 -5.94 -6.51
N GLN A 110 -16.00 -5.74 -5.22
CA GLN A 110 -15.66 -6.83 -4.31
C GLN A 110 -16.81 -7.84 -4.12
N GLU A 111 -18.05 -7.37 -4.25
CA GLU A 111 -19.26 -8.18 -4.07
C GLU A 111 -19.82 -8.71 -5.42
N ASP A 112 -19.25 -8.28 -6.55
CA ASP A 112 -19.72 -8.64 -7.88
C ASP A 112 -18.98 -9.87 -8.42
N ARG A 113 -19.56 -11.05 -8.19
CA ARG A 113 -18.99 -12.31 -8.66
C ARG A 113 -18.93 -12.41 -10.18
N GLN A 114 -19.86 -11.81 -10.90
CA GLN A 114 -19.86 -11.86 -12.36
C GLN A 114 -18.67 -11.05 -12.90
N TRP A 115 -18.48 -9.84 -12.39
CA TRP A 115 -17.30 -9.03 -12.70
C TRP A 115 -15.99 -9.76 -12.38
N GLN A 116 -15.90 -10.46 -11.24
CA GLN A 116 -14.71 -11.23 -10.86
C GLN A 116 -14.41 -12.35 -11.85
N LEU A 117 -15.43 -13.09 -12.28
CA LEU A 117 -15.27 -14.17 -13.26
C LEU A 117 -14.80 -13.62 -14.62
N GLU A 118 -15.37 -12.51 -15.07
CA GLU A 118 -15.05 -11.90 -16.36
C GLU A 118 -13.67 -11.23 -16.37
N GLN A 119 -13.29 -10.53 -15.30
CA GLN A 119 -12.07 -9.71 -15.26
C GLN A 119 -10.86 -10.44 -14.68
N LEU A 120 -11.06 -11.38 -13.75
CA LEU A 120 -9.98 -12.08 -13.03
C LEU A 120 -9.89 -13.57 -13.36
N GLY A 121 -10.97 -14.14 -13.92
CA GLY A 121 -11.09 -15.56 -14.20
C GLY A 121 -11.59 -16.39 -13.01
N PRO A 122 -11.95 -17.67 -13.26
CA PRO A 122 -12.61 -18.53 -12.28
C PRO A 122 -11.75 -18.83 -11.05
N GLU A 123 -10.46 -19.11 -11.23
CA GLU A 123 -9.56 -19.43 -10.11
C GLU A 123 -9.43 -18.25 -9.13
N ALA A 124 -9.32 -17.02 -9.65
CA ALA A 124 -9.24 -15.83 -8.80
C ALA A 124 -10.56 -15.57 -8.07
N ALA A 125 -11.70 -15.71 -8.77
CA ALA A 125 -13.02 -15.57 -8.16
C ALA A 125 -13.26 -16.59 -7.03
N ASP A 126 -12.85 -17.84 -7.22
CA ASP A 126 -13.02 -18.88 -6.20
C ASP A 126 -12.12 -18.64 -4.98
N ARG A 127 -10.86 -18.21 -5.18
CA ARG A 127 -9.98 -17.80 -4.06
C ARG A 127 -10.55 -16.61 -3.28
N LEU A 128 -11.19 -15.65 -3.96
CA LEU A 128 -11.86 -14.52 -3.29
C LEU A 128 -13.07 -14.98 -2.47
N ALA A 129 -13.85 -15.94 -2.99
CA ALA A 129 -14.96 -16.53 -2.26
C ALA A 129 -14.49 -17.29 -1.02
N GLU A 130 -13.43 -18.09 -1.15
CA GLU A 130 -12.81 -18.79 -0.02
C GLU A 130 -12.27 -17.79 1.02
N LEU A 131 -11.59 -16.74 0.59
CA LEU A 131 -11.10 -15.68 1.48
C LEU A 131 -12.24 -15.04 2.26
N LYS A 132 -13.36 -14.73 1.60
CA LYS A 132 -14.55 -14.16 2.25
C LYS A 132 -15.16 -15.13 3.27
N GLN A 133 -15.25 -16.42 2.93
CA GLN A 133 -15.73 -17.44 3.85
C GLN A 133 -14.83 -17.54 5.09
N ASN A 134 -13.52 -17.55 4.90
CA ASN A 134 -12.53 -17.59 5.98
C ASN A 134 -12.62 -16.35 6.89
N GLN A 135 -12.84 -15.17 6.32
CA GLN A 135 -13.08 -13.94 7.08
C GLN A 135 -14.35 -14.04 7.92
N GLN A 136 -15.47 -14.47 7.34
CA GLN A 136 -16.73 -14.64 8.08
C GLN A 136 -16.63 -15.69 9.19
N ALA A 137 -15.91 -16.78 8.96
CA ALA A 137 -15.67 -17.80 9.98
C ALA A 137 -14.84 -17.24 11.14
N PHE A 138 -13.77 -16.51 10.83
CA PHE A 138 -12.93 -15.82 11.81
C PHE A 138 -13.73 -14.80 12.62
N ASP A 139 -14.56 -13.97 11.98
CA ASP A 139 -15.35 -12.95 12.67
C ASP A 139 -16.37 -13.57 13.63
N LYS A 140 -16.98 -14.70 13.25
CA LYS A 140 -17.86 -15.47 14.15
C LYS A 140 -17.12 -16.03 15.35
N GLN A 141 -15.92 -16.59 15.15
CA GLN A 141 -15.06 -17.07 16.23
C GLN A 141 -14.66 -15.93 17.17
N LEU A 142 -14.28 -14.77 16.61
CA LEU A 142 -13.91 -13.59 17.38
C LEU A 142 -15.08 -13.06 18.22
N GLN A 143 -16.28 -12.99 17.64
CA GLN A 143 -17.49 -12.62 18.37
C GLN A 143 -17.80 -13.61 19.51
N GLY A 144 -17.59 -14.91 19.30
CA GLY A 144 -17.72 -15.94 20.34
C GLY A 144 -16.72 -15.73 21.49
N TYR A 145 -15.45 -15.59 21.15
CA TYR A 145 -14.36 -15.29 22.09
C TYR A 145 -14.63 -14.02 22.90
N LEU A 146 -15.04 -12.92 22.26
CA LEU A 146 -15.32 -11.66 22.94
C LEU A 146 -16.51 -11.77 23.90
N LYS A 147 -17.55 -12.53 23.54
CA LYS A 147 -18.71 -12.78 24.42
C LYS A 147 -18.32 -13.60 25.66
N GLU A 148 -17.54 -14.66 25.47
CA GLU A 148 -17.08 -15.49 26.59
C GLU A 148 -16.14 -14.71 27.51
N ARG A 149 -15.24 -13.90 26.94
CA ARG A 149 -14.36 -13.01 27.69
C ARG A 149 -15.14 -11.94 28.47
N ALA A 150 -16.20 -11.39 27.90
CA ALA A 150 -17.04 -10.37 28.56
C ALA A 150 -17.84 -10.93 29.75
N ALA A 151 -18.11 -12.24 29.78
CA ALA A 151 -18.79 -12.89 30.90
C ALA A 151 -17.88 -13.10 32.13
N LEU A 152 -16.56 -12.96 31.97
CA LEU A 152 -15.57 -13.12 33.04
C LEU A 152 -15.34 -11.81 33.81
N SER A 153 -15.08 -11.91 35.12
CA SER A 153 -14.58 -10.77 35.92
C SER A 153 -13.16 -10.36 35.48
N ASP A 154 -12.73 -9.14 35.82
CA ASP A 154 -11.40 -8.64 35.40
C ASP A 154 -10.25 -9.55 35.85
N ASP A 155 -10.30 -10.04 37.09
CA ASP A 155 -9.31 -10.99 37.63
C ASP A 155 -9.32 -12.34 36.87
N GLN A 156 -10.52 -12.82 36.50
CA GLN A 156 -10.68 -14.04 35.72
C GLN A 156 -10.21 -13.88 34.28
N ARG A 157 -10.42 -12.69 33.67
CA ARG A 157 -9.95 -12.40 32.32
C ARG A 157 -8.44 -12.45 32.24
N ILE A 158 -7.73 -11.87 33.21
CA ILE A 158 -6.26 -11.90 33.25
C ILE A 158 -5.77 -13.34 33.46
N ALA A 159 -6.36 -14.07 34.41
CA ALA A 159 -5.94 -15.43 34.72
C ALA A 159 -6.23 -16.45 33.60
N GLN A 160 -7.31 -16.28 32.84
CA GLN A 160 -7.78 -17.24 31.83
C GLN A 160 -7.54 -16.78 30.39
N GLN A 161 -6.89 -15.63 30.15
CA GLN A 161 -6.68 -15.09 28.81
C GLN A 161 -6.01 -16.09 27.86
N GLN A 162 -4.94 -16.73 28.32
CA GLN A 162 -4.16 -17.67 27.53
C GLN A 162 -4.99 -18.91 27.15
N SER A 163 -5.66 -19.52 28.13
CA SER A 163 -6.54 -20.69 27.91
C SER A 163 -7.72 -20.37 26.99
N LEU A 164 -8.27 -19.15 27.10
CA LEU A 164 -9.35 -18.70 26.24
C LEU A 164 -8.88 -18.47 24.80
N LEU A 165 -7.67 -17.93 24.59
CA LEU A 165 -7.07 -17.81 23.26
C LEU A 165 -6.79 -19.18 22.63
N GLU A 166 -6.24 -20.12 23.41
CA GLU A 166 -5.97 -21.50 22.98
C GLU A 166 -7.24 -22.26 22.60
N HIS A 167 -8.36 -22.00 23.29
CA HIS A 167 -9.65 -22.62 22.99
C HIS A 167 -10.24 -22.14 21.65
N TRP A 168 -10.15 -20.84 21.37
CA TRP A 168 -10.82 -20.22 20.22
C TRP A 168 -9.95 -20.12 18.97
N PHE A 169 -8.62 -20.04 19.10
CA PHE A 169 -7.73 -19.71 18.00
C PHE A 169 -6.41 -20.49 18.01
N PRO A 170 -5.87 -20.84 16.83
CA PRO A 170 -4.52 -21.36 16.72
C PRO A 170 -3.48 -20.28 17.06
N GLU A 171 -2.30 -20.71 17.52
CA GLU A 171 -1.20 -19.83 17.95
C GLU A 171 -0.84 -18.74 16.93
N SER A 172 -0.88 -19.08 15.63
CA SER A 172 -0.58 -18.15 14.54
C SER A 172 -1.51 -16.94 14.49
N GLN A 173 -2.69 -16.99 15.13
CA GLN A 173 -3.68 -15.92 15.13
C GLN A 173 -3.72 -15.12 16.44
N TRP A 174 -3.01 -15.53 17.49
CA TRP A 174 -3.09 -14.88 18.80
C TRP A 174 -2.76 -13.39 18.76
N ARG A 175 -1.65 -13.01 18.11
CA ARG A 175 -1.25 -11.59 17.98
C ARG A 175 -2.34 -10.74 17.31
N ARG A 176 -3.02 -11.29 16.31
CA ARG A 176 -4.11 -10.60 15.60
C ARG A 176 -5.31 -10.42 16.53
N VAL A 177 -5.71 -11.47 17.24
CA VAL A 177 -6.86 -11.44 18.15
C VAL A 177 -6.63 -10.49 19.32
N GLU A 178 -5.43 -10.51 19.90
CA GLU A 178 -5.05 -9.60 20.98
C GLU A 178 -5.10 -8.13 20.53
N ALA A 179 -4.54 -7.83 19.36
CA ALA A 179 -4.59 -6.48 18.79
C ALA A 179 -6.02 -6.02 18.54
N LEU A 180 -6.85 -6.86 17.92
CA LEU A 180 -8.26 -6.55 17.68
C LEU A 180 -9.03 -6.34 18.98
N THR A 181 -8.74 -7.14 20.02
CA THR A 181 -9.42 -7.00 21.30
C THR A 181 -9.10 -5.68 21.98
N ARG A 182 -7.86 -5.19 21.89
CA ARG A 182 -7.46 -3.87 22.42
C ARG A 182 -8.23 -2.74 21.73
N ILE A 183 -8.32 -2.78 20.40
CA ILE A 183 -9.05 -1.77 19.62
C ILE A 183 -10.53 -1.74 19.99
N THR A 184 -11.15 -2.91 20.23
CA THR A 184 -12.57 -2.97 20.62
C THR A 184 -12.85 -2.59 22.07
N GLN A 185 -11.82 -2.35 22.88
CA GLN A 185 -11.93 -1.97 24.30
C GLN A 185 -11.65 -0.49 24.56
N GLU A 186 -11.14 0.25 23.57
CA GLU A 186 -11.08 1.71 23.54
C GLU A 186 -12.44 2.31 23.14
#